data_AF-R5R7Y4-F1
#
_entry.id   AF-R5R7Y4-F1
#
_cell.length_a   1.000
_cell.length_b   1.000
_cell.length_c   1.000
_cell.angle_alpha   90.00
_cell.angle_beta   90.00
_cell.angle_gamma   90.00
#
_symmetry.space_group_name_H-M   'P 1'
#
loop_
_entity.id
_entity.type
_entity.pdbx_description
1 polymer ?
#
loop_
_entity_poly.entity_id
_entity_poly.type
_entity_poly.pdbx_seq_one_letter_code
_entity_poly.pdbx_strand_id
1 'polypeptide(L)'
;MVSDNSNFEVNAERIYDNLELLEKGRVYELQKAPGVPKCATLANRIRDDVDVIVKELNEREGTEATDEERFNLLAKLLGGLYAEFSALSKKQPDALTNAFKTDQVNRVLSPLKKIMASEDSTQYLDLLLEAEDGQTNGKGRSSYSDAVIIMSQYKTACDEFRLKYFNKGWDHLW
;
A
#
# COMPACT_ATOMS: atom_id res chain seq x y z
N MET A 1 -4.35 -12.15 -4.26
CA MET A 1 -5.36 -11.09 -4.44
C MET A 1 -5.56 -10.93 -5.95
N VAL A 2 -6.62 -11.51 -6.53
CA VAL A 2 -6.85 -11.56 -7.99
C VAL A 2 -8.34 -11.38 -8.30
N SER A 3 -8.96 -10.31 -7.78
CA SER A 3 -10.41 -10.08 -7.97
C SER A 3 -10.75 -8.74 -8.63
N ASP A 4 -9.99 -7.67 -8.37
CA ASP A 4 -10.47 -6.33 -8.72
C ASP A 4 -10.19 -5.92 -10.16
N ASN A 5 -9.21 -6.53 -10.83
CA ASN A 5 -8.97 -6.24 -12.25
C ASN A 5 -10.01 -6.89 -13.18
N SER A 6 -10.70 -7.93 -12.71
CA SER A 6 -11.67 -8.68 -13.51
C SER A 6 -12.95 -7.88 -13.80
N ASN A 7 -13.42 -7.05 -12.87
CA ASN A 7 -14.62 -6.23 -13.09
C ASN A 7 -14.37 -5.10 -14.08
N PHE A 8 -13.18 -4.49 -14.04
CA PHE A 8 -12.80 -3.43 -14.98
C PHE A 8 -12.73 -3.99 -16.41
N GLU A 9 -12.06 -5.12 -16.60
CA GLU A 9 -11.93 -5.79 -17.90
C GLU A 9 -13.31 -6.19 -18.45
N VAL A 10 -14.18 -6.76 -17.62
CA VAL A 10 -15.55 -7.13 -18.03
C VAL A 10 -16.38 -5.92 -18.46
N ASN A 11 -16.32 -4.80 -17.72
CA ASN A 11 -17.07 -3.59 -18.08
C ASN A 11 -16.50 -2.93 -19.35
N ALA A 12 -15.17 -2.93 -19.52
CA ALA A 12 -14.52 -2.44 -20.73
C ALA A 12 -14.91 -3.29 -21.96
N GLU A 13 -14.88 -4.61 -21.86
CA GLU A 13 -15.34 -5.52 -22.92
C GLU A 13 -16.79 -5.26 -23.29
N ARG A 14 -17.68 -5.10 -22.31
CA ARG A 14 -19.09 -4.77 -22.55
C ARG A 14 -19.26 -3.43 -23.27
N ILE A 15 -18.43 -2.42 -22.98
CA ILE A 15 -18.44 -1.16 -23.72
C ILE A 15 -18.01 -1.39 -25.18
N TYR A 16 -16.92 -2.13 -25.40
CA TYR A 16 -16.44 -2.44 -26.76
C TYR A 16 -17.49 -3.21 -27.57
N ASP A 17 -18.15 -4.20 -26.98
CA ASP A 17 -19.24 -4.93 -27.64
C ASP A 17 -20.40 -4.02 -28.07
N ASN A 18 -20.81 -3.10 -27.18
CA ASN A 18 -21.87 -2.14 -27.50
C ASN A 18 -21.44 -1.15 -28.60
N LEU A 19 -20.17 -0.72 -28.62
CA LEU A 19 -19.61 0.12 -29.68
C LEU A 19 -19.53 -0.62 -31.01
N GLU A 20 -19.14 -1.90 -31.01
CA GLU A 20 -19.07 -2.73 -32.23
C GLU A 20 -20.46 -2.88 -32.88
N LEU A 21 -21.52 -3.01 -32.08
CA LEU A 21 -22.90 -3.01 -32.57
C LEU A 21 -23.28 -1.69 -33.25
N LEU A 22 -22.82 -0.55 -32.72
CA LEU A 22 -23.04 0.77 -33.31
C LEU A 22 -22.28 0.90 -34.64
N GLU A 23 -21.01 0.51 -34.69
CA GLU A 23 -20.16 0.56 -35.88
C GLU A 23 -20.74 -0.29 -37.02
N LYS A 24 -21.25 -1.48 -36.70
CA LYS A 24 -21.91 -2.37 -37.67
C LYS A 24 -23.31 -1.90 -38.07
N GLY A 25 -23.81 -0.80 -37.50
CA GLY A 25 -25.18 -0.33 -37.70
C GLY A 25 -26.25 -1.32 -37.22
N ARG A 26 -25.88 -2.24 -36.31
CA ARG A 26 -26.77 -3.26 -35.74
C ARG A 26 -27.60 -2.66 -34.60
N VAL A 27 -28.37 -1.64 -34.96
CA VAL A 27 -29.32 -0.93 -34.09
C VAL A 27 -30.72 -0.99 -34.67
N TYR A 28 -31.73 -1.04 -33.81
CA TYR A 28 -33.12 -1.22 -34.22
C TYR A 28 -33.59 -0.14 -35.20
N GLU A 29 -33.07 1.07 -35.07
CA GLU A 29 -33.35 2.21 -35.92
C GLU A 29 -32.93 1.99 -37.38
N LEU A 30 -31.88 1.20 -37.63
CA LEU A 30 -31.37 0.85 -38.97
C LEU A 30 -31.80 -0.57 -39.39
N GLN A 31 -31.88 -1.50 -38.45
CA GLN A 31 -32.21 -2.91 -38.65
C GLN A 31 -33.37 -3.31 -37.74
N LYS A 32 -34.60 -3.16 -38.22
CA LYS A 32 -35.83 -3.49 -37.48
C LYS A 32 -36.04 -5.00 -37.40
N ALA A 33 -35.25 -5.67 -36.57
CA ALA A 33 -35.34 -7.10 -36.29
C ALA A 33 -35.48 -7.36 -34.78
N PRO A 34 -36.21 -8.42 -34.38
CA PRO A 34 -36.28 -8.85 -32.99
C PRO A 34 -34.89 -9.12 -32.40
N GLY A 35 -34.63 -8.64 -31.18
CA GLY A 35 -33.35 -8.83 -30.49
C GLY A 35 -32.27 -7.80 -30.84
N VAL A 36 -32.51 -6.90 -31.79
CA VAL A 36 -31.60 -5.77 -32.07
C VAL A 36 -31.88 -4.64 -31.07
N PRO A 37 -30.88 -4.15 -30.31
CA PRO A 37 -31.08 -3.08 -29.34
C PRO A 37 -31.30 -1.74 -30.03
N LYS A 38 -32.05 -0.84 -29.38
CA LYS A 38 -32.15 0.56 -29.80
C LYS A 38 -30.84 1.30 -29.52
N CYS A 39 -30.55 2.32 -30.32
CA CYS A 39 -29.41 3.20 -30.08
C CYS A 39 -29.44 3.81 -28.66
N ALA A 40 -30.62 4.25 -28.20
CA ALA A 40 -30.79 4.75 -26.84
C ALA A 40 -30.47 3.70 -25.76
N THR A 41 -30.76 2.42 -26.02
CA THR A 41 -30.43 1.32 -25.09
C THR A 41 -28.93 1.10 -25.01
N LEU A 42 -28.23 1.11 -26.15
CA LEU A 42 -26.76 0.98 -26.18
C LEU A 42 -26.09 2.16 -25.47
N ALA A 43 -26.56 3.39 -25.72
CA ALA A 43 -26.04 4.58 -25.08
C ALA A 43 -26.21 4.55 -23.55
N ASN A 44 -27.34 4.06 -23.05
CA ASN A 44 -27.54 3.90 -21.61
C ASN A 44 -26.61 2.84 -21.02
N ARG A 45 -26.47 1.68 -21.67
CA ARG A 45 -25.55 0.61 -21.22
C ARG A 45 -24.10 1.11 -21.14
N ILE A 46 -23.64 1.81 -22.18
CA ILE A 46 -22.29 2.39 -22.20
C ILE A 46 -22.13 3.38 -21.04
N ARG A 47 -23.13 4.24 -20.79
CA ARG A 47 -23.08 5.18 -19.66
C ARG A 47 -22.99 4.44 -18.32
N ASP A 48 -23.85 3.44 -18.11
CA ASP A 48 -23.87 2.66 -16.88
C ASP A 48 -22.52 1.95 -16.64
N ASP A 49 -21.95 1.33 -17.68
CA ASP A 49 -20.66 0.62 -17.58
C ASP A 49 -19.49 1.61 -17.36
N VAL A 50 -19.53 2.80 -17.96
CA VAL A 50 -18.57 3.89 -17.71
C VAL A 50 -18.69 4.42 -16.28
N ASP A 51 -19.90 4.64 -15.77
CA ASP A 51 -20.13 5.16 -14.41
C ASP A 51 -19.60 4.18 -13.35
N VAL A 52 -19.74 2.87 -13.57
CA VAL A 52 -19.14 1.84 -12.71
C VAL A 52 -17.62 1.93 -12.71
N ILE A 53 -17.00 2.01 -13.90
CA ILE A 53 -15.54 2.14 -14.03
C ILE A 53 -15.05 3.41 -13.32
N VAL A 54 -15.69 4.56 -13.54
CA VAL A 54 -15.31 5.83 -12.92
C VAL A 54 -15.42 5.75 -11.40
N LYS A 55 -16.49 5.14 -10.88
CA LYS A 55 -16.66 4.96 -9.43
C LYS A 55 -15.53 4.11 -8.84
N GLU A 56 -15.23 2.96 -9.46
CA GLU A 56 -14.15 2.08 -8.99
C GLU A 56 -12.78 2.79 -9.01
N LEU A 57 -12.48 3.57 -10.05
CA LEU A 57 -11.24 4.36 -10.13
C LEU A 57 -11.14 5.39 -8.99
N ASN A 58 -12.22 6.14 -8.74
CA ASN A 58 -12.24 7.13 -7.65
C ASN A 58 -12.07 6.47 -6.27
N GLU A 59 -12.65 5.29 -6.05
CA GLU A 59 -12.50 4.54 -4.79
C GLU A 59 -11.07 4.02 -4.62
N ARG A 60 -10.41 3.58 -5.70
CA ARG A 60 -8.98 3.21 -5.69
C ARG A 60 -8.10 4.40 -5.36
N GLU A 61 -8.26 5.52 -6.06
CA GLU A 61 -7.50 6.76 -5.80
C GLU A 61 -7.68 7.24 -4.35
N GLY A 62 -8.91 7.17 -3.81
CA GLY A 62 -9.18 7.52 -2.41
C GLY A 62 -8.47 6.60 -1.42
N THR A 63 -8.41 5.29 -1.70
CA THR A 63 -7.71 4.32 -0.84
C THR A 63 -6.20 4.52 -0.90
N GLU A 64 -5.63 4.67 -2.11
CA GLU A 64 -4.21 4.92 -2.33
C GLU A 64 -3.72 6.22 -1.66
N ALA A 65 -4.52 7.30 -1.73
CA ALA A 65 -4.20 8.55 -1.05
C ALA A 65 -4.16 8.38 0.48
N THR A 66 -5.11 7.64 1.07
CA THR A 66 -5.10 7.38 2.51
C THR A 66 -3.95 6.48 2.96
N ASP A 67 -3.52 5.55 2.10
CA ASP A 67 -2.39 4.67 2.37
C ASP A 67 -1.05 5.42 2.22
N GLU A 68 -0.94 6.35 1.26
CA GLU A 68 0.23 7.25 1.12
C GLU A 68 0.40 8.14 2.35
N GLU A 69 -0.66 8.79 2.83
CA GLU A 69 -0.59 9.67 4.01
C GLU A 69 -0.17 8.90 5.27
N ARG A 70 -0.76 7.72 5.47
CA ARG A 70 -0.41 6.82 6.58
C ARG A 70 1.04 6.37 6.49
N PHE A 71 1.48 5.95 5.31
CA PHE A 71 2.86 5.55 5.08
C PHE A 71 3.83 6.71 5.38
N ASN A 72 3.57 7.90 4.86
CA ASN A 72 4.41 9.08 5.06
C ASN A 72 4.50 9.49 6.54
N LEU A 73 3.40 9.40 7.29
CA LEU A 73 3.39 9.64 8.73
C LEU A 73 4.28 8.64 9.47
N LEU A 74 4.09 7.34 9.20
CA LEU A 74 4.86 6.27 9.85
C LEU A 74 6.35 6.34 9.50
N ALA A 75 6.68 6.65 8.24
CA ALA A 75 8.06 6.88 7.81
C ALA A 75 8.69 8.04 8.61
N LYS A 76 8.03 9.19 8.73
CA LYS A 76 8.55 10.31 9.55
C LYS A 76 8.77 9.90 11.01
N LEU A 77 7.85 9.14 11.61
CA LEU A 77 7.99 8.64 12.99
C LEU A 77 9.18 7.68 13.14
N LEU A 78 9.37 6.78 12.17
CA LEU A 78 10.57 5.92 12.10
C LEU A 78 11.85 6.77 12.06
N GLY A 79 11.82 7.91 11.40
CA GLY A 79 12.95 8.84 11.29
C GLY A 79 13.36 9.41 12.62
N GLY A 80 12.38 9.90 13.37
CA GLY A 80 12.58 10.40 14.74
C GLY A 80 13.13 9.32 15.67
N LEU A 81 12.50 8.13 15.67
CA LEU A 81 12.96 7.00 16.48
C LEU A 81 14.39 6.57 16.13
N TYR A 82 14.70 6.48 14.84
CA TYR A 82 16.05 6.17 14.38
C TYR A 82 17.07 7.20 14.87
N ALA A 83 16.75 8.51 14.79
CA ALA A 83 17.67 9.55 15.24
C ALA A 83 17.97 9.45 16.74
N GLU A 84 16.94 9.22 17.55
CA GLU A 84 17.06 9.03 19.00
C GLU A 84 17.90 7.79 19.33
N PHE A 85 17.57 6.63 18.76
CA PHE A 85 18.29 5.39 19.00
C PHE A 85 19.72 5.42 18.42
N SER A 86 19.95 6.13 17.32
CA SER A 86 21.30 6.36 16.80
C SER A 86 22.13 7.19 17.78
N ALA A 87 21.54 8.20 18.42
CA ALA A 87 22.23 8.96 19.46
C ALA A 87 22.49 8.13 20.73
N LEU A 88 21.56 7.26 21.13
CA LEU A 88 21.71 6.37 22.28
C LEU A 88 22.76 5.28 22.03
N SER A 89 22.71 4.61 20.89
CA SER A 89 23.64 3.53 20.53
C SER A 89 25.08 3.99 20.42
N LYS A 90 25.33 5.23 19.98
CA LYS A 90 26.70 5.82 20.00
C LYS A 90 27.29 5.91 21.40
N LYS A 91 26.45 6.04 22.44
CA LYS A 91 26.88 6.15 23.84
C LYS A 91 26.94 4.78 24.52
N GLN A 92 25.94 3.95 24.28
CA GLN A 92 25.76 2.65 24.91
C GLN A 92 25.19 1.66 23.89
N PRO A 93 26.01 1.14 22.96
CA PRO A 93 25.52 0.30 21.87
C PRO A 93 24.89 -0.99 22.40
N ASP A 94 25.52 -1.63 23.38
CA ASP A 94 25.10 -2.91 23.94
C ASP A 94 24.01 -2.79 25.03
N ALA A 95 23.50 -1.58 25.30
CA ALA A 95 22.43 -1.40 26.27
C ALA A 95 21.10 -1.96 25.73
N LEU A 96 20.43 -2.77 26.53
CA LEU A 96 19.18 -3.42 26.17
C LEU A 96 17.99 -2.46 26.15
N THR A 97 17.06 -2.66 25.22
CA THR A 97 15.77 -1.97 25.23
C THR A 97 14.91 -2.43 26.40
N ASN A 98 14.14 -1.52 26.98
CA ASN A 98 13.09 -1.88 27.93
C ASN A 98 11.77 -2.13 27.19
N ALA A 99 10.74 -2.60 27.90
CA ALA A 99 9.45 -2.95 27.29
C ALA A 99 8.82 -1.73 26.59
N PHE A 100 8.81 -0.57 27.25
CA PHE A 100 8.29 0.66 26.68
C PHE A 100 8.97 1.03 25.36
N LYS A 101 10.31 1.07 25.31
CA LYS A 101 11.07 1.39 24.10
C LYS A 101 10.80 0.40 22.96
N THR A 102 10.70 -0.88 23.30
CA THR A 102 10.44 -1.95 22.34
C THR A 102 9.04 -1.79 21.72
N ASP A 103 8.03 -1.57 22.57
CA ASP A 103 6.65 -1.31 22.14
C ASP A 103 6.54 -0.05 21.27
N GLN A 104 7.19 1.06 21.66
CA GLN A 104 7.15 2.29 20.86
C GLN A 104 7.73 2.10 19.45
N VAL A 105 8.84 1.36 19.33
CA VAL A 105 9.44 1.07 18.02
C VAL A 105 8.55 0.11 17.23
N ASN A 106 8.11 -0.99 17.83
CA ASN A 106 7.28 -2.00 17.16
C ASN A 106 5.91 -1.45 16.74
N ARG A 107 5.37 -0.45 17.45
CA ARG A 107 4.15 0.27 17.08
C ARG A 107 4.27 1.04 15.75
N VAL A 108 5.49 1.39 15.34
CA VAL A 108 5.78 2.02 14.04
C VAL A 108 6.20 0.97 13.01
N LEU A 109 7.08 0.04 13.38
CA LEU A 109 7.59 -0.98 12.46
C LEU A 109 6.52 -1.97 11.99
N SER A 110 5.60 -2.39 12.86
CA SER A 110 4.57 -3.38 12.52
C SER A 110 3.59 -2.87 11.45
N PRO A 111 3.02 -1.65 11.58
CA PRO A 111 2.21 -1.07 10.50
C PRO A 111 2.99 -0.85 9.20
N LEU A 112 4.24 -0.36 9.27
CA LEU A 112 5.08 -0.19 8.07
C LEU A 112 5.30 -1.52 7.34
N LYS A 113 5.61 -2.59 8.08
CA LYS A 113 5.78 -3.93 7.52
C LYS A 113 4.51 -4.44 6.84
N LYS A 114 3.33 -4.12 7.39
CA LYS A 114 2.04 -4.48 6.80
C LYS A 114 1.76 -3.72 5.51
N ILE A 115 2.04 -2.42 5.47
CA ILE A 115 1.87 -1.60 4.26
C ILE A 115 2.78 -2.13 3.14
N MET A 116 4.02 -2.48 3.47
CA MET A 116 4.99 -2.98 2.50
C MET A 116 4.89 -4.50 2.25
N ALA A 117 3.85 -5.20 2.72
CA ALA A 117 3.82 -6.66 2.76
C ALA A 117 3.91 -7.36 1.39
N SER A 118 3.65 -6.63 0.29
CA SER A 118 3.83 -7.11 -1.08
C SER A 118 5.26 -7.04 -1.60
N GLU A 119 6.17 -6.39 -0.88
CA GLU A 119 7.56 -6.21 -1.28
C GLU A 119 8.44 -7.38 -0.83
N ASP A 120 9.39 -7.76 -1.69
CA ASP A 120 10.40 -8.79 -1.39
C ASP A 120 11.27 -8.43 -0.19
N SER A 121 11.44 -7.13 0.09
CA SER A 121 12.22 -6.63 1.23
C SER A 121 11.58 -6.98 2.59
N THR A 122 10.27 -7.25 2.63
CA THR A 122 9.50 -7.55 3.86
C THR A 122 10.08 -8.70 4.68
N GLN A 123 10.71 -9.68 4.02
CA GLN A 123 11.33 -10.82 4.68
C GLN A 123 12.52 -10.44 5.56
N TYR A 124 13.12 -9.27 5.33
CA TYR A 124 14.26 -8.74 6.09
C TYR A 124 13.86 -7.66 7.10
N LEU A 125 12.56 -7.39 7.24
CA LEU A 125 12.03 -6.34 8.12
C LEU A 125 11.65 -6.94 9.47
N ASP A 126 12.60 -7.08 10.38
CA ASP A 126 12.37 -7.68 11.69
C ASP A 126 11.78 -6.70 12.71
N LEU A 127 11.04 -7.21 13.68
CA LEU A 127 10.61 -6.43 14.84
C LEU A 127 11.65 -6.55 15.96
N LEU A 128 11.67 -5.58 16.86
CA LEU A 128 12.49 -5.68 18.05
C LEU A 128 11.98 -6.81 18.95
N LEU A 129 12.92 -7.56 19.50
CA LEU A 129 12.64 -8.68 20.39
C LEU A 129 12.32 -8.16 21.79
N GLU A 130 11.17 -8.60 22.31
CA GLU A 130 10.79 -8.40 23.70
C GLU A 130 11.48 -9.44 24.59
N ALA A 131 11.61 -9.13 25.89
CA ALA A 131 12.05 -10.15 26.84
C ALA A 131 10.96 -11.22 26.95
N GLU A 132 11.33 -12.49 26.83
CA GLU A 132 10.41 -13.57 27.16
C GLU A 132 10.00 -13.48 28.64
N ASP A 133 8.70 -13.58 28.90
CA ASP A 133 8.14 -13.57 30.25
C ASP A 133 8.84 -14.60 31.13
N GLY A 134 9.47 -14.13 32.22
CA GLY A 134 10.14 -14.96 33.21
C GLY A 134 11.68 -14.96 33.17
N GLN A 135 12.32 -14.34 32.19
CA GLN A 135 13.79 -14.21 32.17
C GLN A 135 14.26 -12.88 32.78
N THR A 136 14.72 -12.93 34.03
CA THR A 136 15.23 -11.78 34.82
C THR A 136 16.49 -11.12 34.25
N ASN A 137 17.16 -11.75 33.27
CA ASN A 137 18.49 -11.35 32.81
C ASN A 137 18.48 -10.61 31.46
N GLY A 138 17.30 -10.33 30.90
CA GLY A 138 17.17 -9.62 29.61
C GLY A 138 17.72 -10.38 28.39
N LYS A 139 17.97 -11.69 28.53
CA LYS A 139 18.46 -12.55 27.45
C LYS A 139 17.41 -12.57 26.33
N GLY A 140 17.81 -12.16 25.13
CA GLY A 140 16.92 -12.07 23.96
C GLY A 140 16.33 -10.68 23.69
N ARG A 141 16.52 -9.67 24.55
CA ARG A 141 16.11 -8.29 24.23
C ARG A 141 17.03 -7.69 23.19
N SER A 142 16.46 -6.94 22.25
CA SER A 142 17.26 -6.11 21.35
C SER A 142 18.04 -5.05 22.12
N SER A 143 19.28 -4.81 21.72
CA SER A 143 20.09 -3.68 22.18
C SER A 143 19.77 -2.40 21.39
N TYR A 144 20.34 -1.27 21.81
CA TYR A 144 20.22 -0.02 21.06
C TYR A 144 20.89 -0.11 19.69
N SER A 145 22.01 -0.82 19.55
CA SER A 145 22.63 -1.06 18.24
C SER A 145 21.75 -1.96 17.35
N ASP A 146 21.17 -3.03 17.90
CA ASP A 146 20.23 -3.90 17.17
C ASP A 146 19.03 -3.10 16.65
N ALA A 147 18.49 -2.21 17.49
CA ALA A 147 17.36 -1.37 17.12
C ALA A 147 17.70 -0.40 15.98
N VAL A 148 18.89 0.19 15.99
CA VAL A 148 19.37 1.05 14.89
C VAL A 148 19.54 0.26 13.59
N ILE A 149 20.08 -0.96 13.65
CA ILE A 149 20.25 -1.82 12.47
C ILE A 149 18.90 -2.13 11.85
N ILE A 150 17.95 -2.63 12.66
CA ILE A 150 16.60 -2.96 12.19
C ILE A 150 15.91 -1.72 11.60
N MET A 151 15.93 -0.59 12.31
CA MET A 151 15.33 0.64 11.80
C MET A 151 16.00 1.14 10.51
N SER A 152 17.31 0.93 10.33
CA SER A 152 18.00 1.30 9.10
C SER A 152 17.51 0.48 7.89
N GLN A 153 17.25 -0.82 8.07
CA GLN A 153 16.68 -1.67 7.02
C GLN A 153 15.29 -1.19 6.63
N TYR A 154 14.45 -0.85 7.61
CA TYR A 154 13.14 -0.26 7.36
C TYR A 154 13.24 1.07 6.63
N LYS A 155 14.19 1.94 6.97
CA LYS A 155 14.37 3.22 6.27
C LYS A 155 14.68 3.00 4.78
N THR A 156 15.59 2.09 4.47
CA THR A 156 15.91 1.72 3.08
C THR A 156 14.70 1.16 2.35
N ALA A 157 13.96 0.23 2.98
CA ALA A 157 12.73 -0.31 2.38
C ALA A 157 11.66 0.77 2.16
N CYS A 158 11.50 1.72 3.08
CA CYS A 158 10.59 2.85 2.92
C CYS A 158 10.99 3.75 1.75
N ASP A 159 12.29 4.04 1.58
CA ASP A 159 12.77 4.86 0.48
C ASP A 159 12.50 4.19 -0.88
N GLU A 160 12.73 2.88 -0.99
CA GLU A 160 12.41 2.09 -2.19
C GLU A 160 10.91 1.99 -2.47
N PHE A 161 10.11 1.69 -1.45
CA PHE A 161 8.65 1.61 -1.55
C PHE A 161 8.06 2.94 -2.03
N ARG A 162 8.52 4.06 -1.44
CA ARG A 162 8.06 5.39 -1.86
C ARG A 162 8.41 5.71 -3.30
N LEU A 163 9.63 5.37 -3.73
CA LEU A 163 10.08 5.60 -5.10
C LEU A 163 9.21 4.84 -6.10
N LYS A 164 8.88 3.58 -5.78
CA LYS A 164 8.10 2.67 -6.62
C LYS A 164 6.63 3.08 -6.74
N TYR A 165 6.00 3.49 -5.63
CA TYR A 165 4.54 3.67 -5.57
C TYR A 165 4.07 5.13 -5.56
N PHE A 166 4.87 6.06 -5.06
CA PHE A 166 4.44 7.46 -4.90
C PHE A 166 5.14 8.44 -5.84
N ASN A 167 6.12 7.97 -6.64
CA ASN A 167 6.85 8.72 -7.66
C ASN A 167 7.33 10.12 -7.21
N LYS A 168 7.53 10.29 -5.89
CA LYS A 168 8.09 11.50 -5.29
C LYS A 168 9.57 11.29 -5.13
N GLY A 169 10.34 11.99 -5.95
CA GLY A 169 11.80 12.06 -5.85
C GLY A 169 12.27 12.49 -4.46
N TRP A 170 13.58 12.43 -4.24
CA TRP A 170 14.31 12.53 -2.97
C TRP A 170 14.14 13.85 -2.17
N ASP A 171 12.92 14.25 -1.85
CA ASP A 171 12.67 15.18 -0.76
C ASP A 171 12.73 14.37 0.53
N HIS A 172 13.80 14.60 1.29
CA HIS A 172 14.22 13.83 2.47
C HIS A 172 13.09 13.71 3.51
N LEU A 173 12.69 12.47 3.81
CA LEU A 173 11.76 12.13 4.89
C LEU A 173 12.42 12.08 6.28
N TRP A 174 13.74 12.29 6.33
CA TRP A 174 14.60 12.01 7.48
C TRP A 174 15.39 13.26 7.90
#